data_AF-X1LQ53-F1
#
_entry.id   AF-X1LQ53-F1
#
_cell.length_a   1.000
_cell.length_b   1.000
_cell.length_c   1.000
_cell.angle_alpha   90.00
_cell.angle_beta   90.00
_cell.angle_gamma   90.00
#
_symmetry.space_group_name_H-M   'P 1'
#
loop_
_entity.id
_entity.type
_entity.pdbx_description
1 polymer ?
#
loop_
_entity_poly.entity_id
_entity_poly.type
_entity_poly.pdbx_seq_one_letter_code
_entity_poly.pdbx_strand_id
1 'polypeptide(L)'
;MIGQVSIPFATAVVGYDLFSQEKWNIASQPRVLNGIAVTGSAAAGDCEVELYVGMRLVTNIFNTAVGFATRDHVQPLAGNFVPPGTKISCIVKTAPGTNPIQVVLY
;
A
#
# COMPACT_ATOMS: atom_id res chain seq x y z
N MET A 1 -12.38 4.27 0.22
CA MET A 1 -11.06 4.91 0.38
C MET A 1 -10.79 5.00 1.86
N ILE A 2 -9.88 4.17 2.35
CA ILE A 2 -9.43 4.12 3.74
C ILE A 2 -8.32 5.16 3.97
N GLY A 3 -7.40 5.29 3.01
CA GLY A 3 -6.28 6.23 3.15
C GLY A 3 -5.38 6.28 1.92
N GLN A 4 -4.48 7.26 1.91
CA GLN A 4 -3.47 7.45 0.87
C GLN A 4 -2.15 7.86 1.55
N VAL A 5 -1.03 7.36 1.01
CA VAL A 5 0.32 7.78 1.39
C VAL A 5 1.16 8.12 0.17
N SER A 6 2.13 9.00 0.40
CA SER A 6 3.16 9.41 -0.55
C SER A 6 4.51 9.37 0.17
N ILE A 7 5.29 8.31 -0.03
CA ILE A 7 6.57 8.12 0.66
C ILE A 7 7.74 8.37 -0.31
N PRO A 8 8.71 9.24 0.03
CA PRO A 8 9.91 9.45 -0.79
C PRO A 8 10.67 8.15 -1.03
N PHE A 9 11.25 8.01 -2.23
CA PHE A 9 11.98 6.78 -2.61
C PHE A 9 13.10 6.44 -1.61
N ALA A 10 13.80 7.45 -1.11
CA ALA A 10 14.90 7.30 -0.16
C ALA A 10 14.45 6.73 1.22
N THR A 11 13.17 6.83 1.55
CA THR A 11 12.60 6.31 2.79
C THR A 11 11.95 4.95 2.59
N ALA A 12 11.40 4.69 1.41
CA ALA A 12 10.72 3.45 1.04
C ALA A 12 11.72 2.30 0.78
N VAL A 13 12.62 2.05 1.74
CA VAL A 13 13.58 0.94 1.67
C VAL A 13 12.90 -0.41 1.91
N VAL A 14 13.55 -1.50 1.51
CA VAL A 14 13.06 -2.87 1.76
C VAL A 14 12.79 -3.08 3.25
N GLY A 15 11.61 -3.64 3.57
CA GLY A 15 11.13 -3.86 4.93
C GLY A 15 10.46 -2.66 5.58
N TYR A 16 10.48 -1.48 4.95
CA TYR A 16 9.79 -0.31 5.47
C TYR A 16 8.26 -0.46 5.35
N ASP A 17 7.54 -0.07 6.41
CA ASP A 17 6.08 -0.03 6.42
C ASP A 17 5.59 1.35 5.98
N LEU A 18 5.04 1.41 4.77
CA LEU A 18 4.53 2.63 4.14
C LEU A 18 3.36 3.26 4.92
N PHE A 19 2.68 2.48 5.77
CA PHE A 19 1.55 2.97 6.58
C PHE A 19 1.93 3.24 8.03
N SER A 20 3.22 3.12 8.40
CA SER A 20 3.66 3.21 9.80
C SER A 20 3.34 4.55 10.48
N GLN A 21 3.35 5.66 9.73
CA GLN A 21 3.10 7.01 10.24
C GLN A 21 1.62 7.43 10.17
N GLU A 22 0.77 6.57 9.61
CA GLU A 22 -0.62 6.90 9.33
C GLU A 22 -1.54 6.48 10.46
N LYS A 23 -2.35 7.42 10.99
CA LYS A 23 -3.29 7.09 12.08
C LYS A 23 -4.41 6.15 11.65
N TRP A 24 -4.73 6.11 10.36
CA TRP A 24 -5.79 5.24 9.82
C TRP A 24 -5.33 3.80 9.61
N ASN A 25 -4.04 3.48 9.81
CA ASN A 25 -3.53 2.11 9.73
C ASN A 25 -4.18 1.20 10.80
N ILE A 26 -4.57 1.77 11.94
CA ILE A 26 -5.29 1.12 13.04
C ILE A 26 -6.56 1.93 13.32
N ALA A 27 -7.71 1.27 13.33
CA ALA A 27 -8.98 1.91 13.66
C ALA A 27 -9.76 1.07 14.66
N SER A 28 -10.56 1.72 15.51
CA SER A 28 -11.48 1.06 16.45
C SER A 28 -12.73 0.49 15.78
N GLN A 29 -12.94 0.78 14.50
CA GLN A 29 -14.07 0.29 13.71
C GLN A 29 -13.61 -0.81 12.74
N PRO A 30 -14.49 -1.77 12.42
CA PRO A 30 -14.20 -2.78 11.40
C PRO A 30 -14.06 -2.10 10.03
N ARG A 31 -13.16 -2.63 9.18
CA ARG A 31 -12.89 -2.12 7.83
C ARG A 31 -12.92 -3.26 6.82
N VAL A 32 -13.14 -2.94 5.55
CA VAL A 32 -13.08 -3.91 4.45
C VAL A 32 -12.16 -3.34 3.38
N LEU A 33 -11.16 -4.12 2.98
CA LEU A 33 -10.22 -3.73 1.93
C LEU A 33 -10.78 -4.15 0.57
N ASN A 34 -11.18 -3.17 -0.24
CA ASN A 34 -11.83 -3.41 -1.53
C ASN A 34 -10.90 -3.23 -2.72
N GLY A 35 -9.81 -2.50 -2.54
CA GLY A 35 -8.85 -2.27 -3.61
C GLY A 35 -7.62 -1.54 -3.13
N ILE A 36 -6.58 -1.57 -3.94
CA ILE A 36 -5.32 -0.88 -3.68
C ILE A 36 -4.69 -0.46 -4.99
N ALA A 37 -4.19 0.77 -5.04
CA ALA A 37 -3.39 1.27 -6.14
C ALA A 37 -1.97 1.54 -5.62
N VAL A 38 -0.97 1.06 -6.36
CA VAL A 38 0.44 1.30 -6.09
C VAL A 38 1.05 1.90 -7.36
N THR A 39 1.59 3.11 -7.27
CA THR A 39 2.25 3.81 -8.40
C THR A 39 3.49 4.55 -7.92
N GLY A 40 4.34 4.97 -8.84
CA GLY A 40 5.61 5.63 -8.52
C GLY A 40 6.79 4.82 -9.06
N SER A 41 7.93 4.88 -8.37
CA SER A 41 9.21 4.30 -8.82
C SER A 41 9.69 4.82 -10.19
N ALA A 42 10.70 4.15 -10.75
CA ALA A 42 11.32 4.47 -12.04
C ALA A 42 10.52 3.90 -13.23
N ALA A 43 9.93 2.73 -13.09
CA ALA A 43 9.13 2.06 -14.12
C ALA A 43 8.00 1.25 -13.50
N ALA A 44 6.95 0.93 -14.26
CA ALA A 44 5.93 -0.02 -13.83
C ALA A 44 6.55 -1.42 -13.67
N GLY A 45 6.19 -2.15 -12.61
CA GLY A 45 6.74 -3.47 -12.30
C GLY A 45 8.06 -3.47 -11.53
N ASP A 46 8.59 -2.31 -11.19
CA ASP A 46 9.93 -2.15 -10.58
C ASP A 46 9.89 -2.22 -9.03
N CYS A 47 8.79 -1.78 -8.42
CA CYS A 47 8.60 -1.77 -6.98
C CYS A 47 7.51 -2.78 -6.60
N GLU A 48 7.79 -3.63 -5.61
CA GLU A 48 6.84 -4.60 -5.05
C GLU A 48 6.54 -4.26 -3.59
N VAL A 49 5.27 -4.28 -3.22
CA VAL A 49 4.82 -4.13 -1.83
C VAL A 49 3.90 -5.28 -1.43
N GLU A 50 3.94 -5.62 -0.15
CA GLU A 50 3.13 -6.67 0.46
C GLU A 50 2.13 -6.04 1.42
N LEU A 51 0.84 -6.34 1.22
CA LEU A 51 -0.24 -5.84 2.04
C LEU A 51 -0.57 -6.86 3.14
N TYR A 52 -0.49 -6.43 4.40
CA TYR A 52 -0.77 -7.25 5.56
C TYR A 52 -1.96 -6.71 6.36
N VAL A 53 -2.73 -7.64 6.93
CA VAL A 53 -3.74 -7.36 7.96
C VAL A 53 -3.33 -8.15 9.21
N GLY A 54 -2.83 -7.44 10.21
CA GLY A 54 -2.14 -8.05 11.34
C GLY A 54 -0.92 -8.81 10.87
N MET A 55 -0.92 -10.14 11.04
CA MET A 55 0.13 -11.04 10.57
C MET A 55 -0.21 -11.77 9.26
N ARG A 56 -1.44 -11.60 8.74
CA ARG A 56 -1.89 -12.29 7.54
C ARG A 56 -1.49 -11.50 6.30
N LEU A 57 -0.76 -12.14 5.40
CA LEU A 57 -0.54 -11.62 4.06
C LEU A 57 -1.86 -11.63 3.28
N VAL A 58 -2.24 -10.47 2.73
CA VAL A 58 -3.43 -10.31 1.90
C VAL A 58 -3.07 -10.52 0.44
N THR A 59 -2.06 -9.79 -0.05
CA THR A 59 -1.60 -9.86 -1.43
C THR A 59 -0.26 -9.15 -1.60
N ASN A 60 0.38 -9.40 -2.74
CA ASN A 60 1.58 -8.71 -3.21
C ASN A 60 1.23 -7.94 -4.47
N ILE A 61 1.70 -6.70 -4.58
CA ILE A 61 1.35 -5.81 -5.68
C ILE A 61 2.61 -5.10 -6.18
N PHE A 62 2.78 -5.11 -7.49
CA PHE A 62 3.74 -4.27 -8.17
C PHE A 62 3.15 -2.91 -8.48
N ASN A 63 3.99 -1.87 -8.51
CA ASN A 63 3.56 -0.57 -8.99
C ASN A 63 3.12 -0.66 -10.47
N THR A 64 1.93 -0.18 -10.78
CA THR A 64 1.32 -0.34 -12.12
C THR A 64 1.65 0.79 -13.07
N ALA A 65 2.04 1.94 -12.54
CA ALA A 65 2.36 3.13 -13.30
C ALA A 65 3.41 3.97 -12.57
N VAL A 66 4.00 4.90 -13.31
CA VAL A 66 4.86 5.95 -12.77
C VAL A 66 4.00 7.16 -12.40
N GLY A 67 4.35 7.89 -11.34
CA GLY A 67 3.63 9.10 -10.92
C GLY A 67 2.48 8.81 -9.95
N PHE A 68 1.39 9.57 -10.08
CA PHE A 68 0.26 9.55 -9.14
C PHE A 68 -0.75 8.44 -9.44
N ALA A 69 -1.33 7.88 -8.37
CA ALA A 69 -2.37 6.87 -8.48
C ALA A 69 -3.70 7.51 -8.90
N THR A 70 -4.27 7.05 -10.01
CA THR A 70 -5.63 7.35 -10.45
C THR A 70 -6.54 6.15 -10.17
N ARG A 71 -7.85 6.29 -10.43
CA ARG A 71 -8.81 5.20 -10.27
C ARG A 71 -8.52 4.01 -11.19
N ASP A 72 -7.88 4.24 -12.33
CA ASP A 72 -7.57 3.20 -13.32
C ASP A 72 -6.45 2.25 -12.84
N HIS A 73 -5.66 2.68 -11.85
CA HIS A 73 -4.56 1.91 -11.28
C HIS A 73 -4.99 1.02 -10.11
N VAL A 74 -6.27 1.06 -9.72
CA VAL A 74 -6.78 0.30 -8.57
C VAL A 74 -6.91 -1.16 -8.93
N GLN A 75 -6.14 -2.00 -8.25
CA GLN A 75 -6.31 -3.43 -8.29
C GLN A 75 -7.38 -3.84 -7.28
N PRO A 76 -8.41 -4.60 -7.69
CA PRO A 76 -9.45 -5.05 -6.78
C PRO A 76 -8.91 -6.04 -5.76
N LEU A 77 -9.36 -5.91 -4.52
CA LEU A 77 -9.15 -6.89 -3.46
C LEU A 77 -10.45 -7.65 -3.21
N ALA A 78 -10.36 -8.88 -2.71
CA ALA A 78 -11.52 -9.75 -2.48
C ALA A 78 -12.42 -9.34 -1.31
N GLY A 79 -12.46 -8.05 -0.94
CA GLY A 79 -13.23 -7.57 0.21
C GLY A 79 -12.69 -8.10 1.55
N ASN A 80 -11.38 -7.98 1.76
CA ASN A 80 -10.75 -8.56 2.95
C ASN A 80 -11.20 -7.85 4.23
N PHE A 81 -11.86 -8.59 5.12
CA PHE A 81 -12.32 -8.06 6.39
C PHE A 81 -11.17 -7.80 7.36
N VAL A 82 -11.15 -6.60 7.94
CA VAL A 82 -10.17 -6.15 8.93
C VAL A 82 -10.90 -5.95 10.26
N PRO A 83 -10.63 -6.78 11.28
CA PRO A 83 -11.21 -6.59 12.59
C PRO A 83 -10.82 -5.24 13.22
N PRO A 84 -11.67 -4.69 14.11
CA PRO A 84 -11.31 -3.54 14.94
C PRO A 84 -9.95 -3.74 15.63
N GLY A 85 -9.17 -2.67 15.74
CA GLY A 85 -7.85 -2.67 16.39
C GLY A 85 -6.73 -3.39 15.63
N THR A 86 -7.04 -4.04 14.50
CA THR A 86 -6.01 -4.72 13.69
C THR A 86 -5.24 -3.71 12.85
N LYS A 87 -3.90 -3.79 12.88
CA LYS A 87 -3.03 -2.96 12.05
C LYS A 87 -3.06 -3.43 10.60
N ILE A 88 -3.21 -2.48 9.67
CA ILE A 88 -2.94 -2.69 8.25
C ILE A 88 -1.52 -2.20 8.00
N SER A 89 -0.70 -3.03 7.36
CA SER A 89 0.69 -2.68 7.04
C SER A 89 0.92 -2.87 5.55
N CYS A 90 1.74 -2.01 4.94
CA CYS A 90 2.15 -2.15 3.55
C CYS A 90 3.67 -2.13 3.51
N ILE A 91 4.24 -3.33 3.41
CA ILE A 91 5.68 -3.55 3.57
C ILE A 91 6.33 -3.53 2.20
N VAL A 92 7.39 -2.74 2.05
CA VAL A 92 8.18 -2.73 0.81
C VAL A 92 8.97 -4.04 0.70
N LYS A 93 8.78 -4.77 -0.40
CA LYS A 93 9.56 -5.96 -0.73
C LYS A 93 10.69 -5.67 -1.70
N THR A 94 10.41 -4.84 -2.71
CA THR A 94 11.42 -4.28 -3.63
C THR A 94 11.29 -2.76 -3.60
N ALA A 95 12.38 -2.08 -3.24
CA ALA A 95 12.38 -0.63 -3.07
C ALA A 95 12.23 0.13 -4.41
N PRO A 96 11.58 1.31 -4.42
CA PRO A 96 11.45 2.12 -5.61
C PRO A 96 12.78 2.79 -5.98
N GLY A 97 13.03 2.96 -7.28
CA GLY A 97 14.29 3.48 -7.80
C GLY A 97 14.45 4.99 -7.76
N THR A 98 13.41 5.76 -8.14
CA THR A 98 13.55 7.21 -8.37
C THR A 98 12.42 8.06 -7.81
N ASN A 99 11.16 7.75 -8.16
CA ASN A 99 10.03 8.56 -7.73
C ASN A 99 9.45 8.09 -6.40
N PRO A 100 8.82 8.98 -5.60
CA PRO A 100 8.05 8.60 -4.43
C PRO A 100 7.05 7.50 -4.76
N ILE A 101 6.88 6.55 -3.84
CA ILE A 101 5.85 5.53 -3.96
C ILE A 101 4.54 6.07 -3.42
N GLN A 102 3.49 5.96 -4.22
CA GLN A 102 2.13 6.36 -3.91
C GLN A 102 1.31 5.10 -3.68
N VAL A 103 0.62 5.04 -2.55
CA VAL A 103 -0.31 3.95 -2.26
C VAL A 103 -1.65 4.52 -1.86
N VAL A 104 -2.70 4.09 -2.54
CA VAL A 104 -4.09 4.42 -2.19
C VAL A 104 -4.82 3.14 -1.82
N LEU A 105 -5.37 3.09 -0.61
CA LEU A 105 -6.11 1.94 -0.09
C LEU A 105 -7.61 2.26 -0.05
N TYR A 106 -8.43 1.35 -0.60
CA TYR A 106 -9.87 1.54 -0.76
C TYR A 106 -10.72 0.84 0.28
#